data_AF-A0ABD4ZQS7-F1
#
_entry.id   AF-A0ABD4ZQS7-F1
#
_cell.length_a   1.000
_cell.length_b   1.000
_cell.length_c   1.000
_cell.angle_alpha   90.00
_cell.angle_beta   90.00
_cell.angle_gamma   90.00
#
_symmetry.space_group_name_H-M   'P 1'
#
loop_
_entity.id
_entity.type
_entity.pdbx_description
1 polymer ?
#
loop_
_entity_poly.entity_id
_entity_poly.type
_entity_poly.pdbx_seq_one_letter_code
_entity_poly.pdbx_strand_id
1 'polypeptide(L)'
;MAYATSPNSFYSRWQFLLILLAPFVLITLVLWLLYAYREISPYAFVWLASFHGSACIGDFYFCYLVTKAPAHSYVEDTEQGINFYSNH
;
A
#
# COMPACT_ATOMS: atom_id res chain seq x y z
N MET A 1 4.76 -14.62 -8.64
CA MET A 1 4.25 -13.41 -7.94
C MET A 1 4.06 -12.34 -8.98
N ALA A 2 2.88 -11.72 -9.06
CA ALA A 2 2.74 -10.47 -9.79
C ALA A 2 3.35 -9.37 -8.90
N TYR A 3 4.56 -8.96 -9.19
CA TYR A 3 5.24 -7.86 -8.50
C TYR A 3 5.17 -6.66 -9.44
N ALA A 4 4.45 -5.61 -9.05
CA ALA A 4 4.35 -4.39 -9.83
C ALA A 4 5.47 -3.44 -9.38
N THR A 5 6.72 -3.75 -9.79
CA THR A 5 7.85 -2.86 -9.53
C THR A 5 7.89 -1.71 -10.54
N SER A 6 8.51 -0.61 -10.15
CA SER A 6 8.69 0.57 -11.01
C SER A 6 10.16 1.00 -11.02
N PRO A 7 11.07 0.15 -11.53
CA PRO A 7 12.50 0.46 -11.53
C PRO A 7 12.77 1.73 -12.36
N ASN A 8 13.75 2.52 -11.92
CA ASN A 8 14.12 3.83 -12.47
C ASN A 8 13.02 4.92 -12.35
N SER A 9 12.00 4.71 -11.52
CA SER A 9 10.99 5.73 -11.21
C SER A 9 11.16 6.24 -9.78
N PHE A 10 11.32 7.56 -9.65
CA PHE A 10 11.63 8.21 -8.38
C PHE A 10 10.44 9.03 -7.90
N TYR A 11 9.93 8.67 -6.73
CA TYR A 11 8.78 9.30 -6.13
C TYR A 11 9.20 10.08 -4.89
N SER A 12 8.62 11.25 -4.67
CA SER A 12 8.66 11.85 -3.34
C SER A 12 8.01 10.91 -2.33
N ARG A 13 8.37 11.04 -1.04
CA ARG A 13 7.78 10.22 0.04
C ARG A 13 6.25 10.20 0.01
N TRP A 14 5.62 11.36 -0.21
CA TRP A 14 4.16 11.46 -0.25
C TRP A 14 3.55 10.73 -1.44
N GLN A 15 4.15 10.84 -2.61
CA GLN A 15 3.72 10.09 -3.79
C GLN A 15 3.83 8.59 -3.53
N PHE A 16 4.95 8.14 -2.96
CA PHE A 16 5.15 6.72 -2.69
C PHE A 16 4.20 6.17 -1.61
N LEU A 17 3.92 6.95 -0.56
CA LEU A 17 2.90 6.59 0.44
C LEU A 17 1.50 6.44 -0.16
N LEU A 18 1.13 7.31 -1.12
CA LEU A 18 -0.14 7.17 -1.84
C LEU A 18 -0.18 5.88 -2.66
N ILE A 19 0.91 5.53 -3.33
CA ILE A 19 1.02 4.28 -4.11
C ILE A 19 0.87 3.06 -3.20
N LEU A 20 1.61 3.02 -2.09
CA LEU A 20 1.55 1.92 -1.12
C LEU A 20 0.17 1.75 -0.48
N LEU A 21 -0.52 2.85 -0.16
CA LEU A 21 -1.81 2.80 0.54
C LEU A 21 -3.00 2.62 -0.40
N ALA A 22 -2.84 2.85 -1.70
CA ALA A 22 -3.95 2.78 -2.66
C ALA A 22 -4.69 1.43 -2.65
N PRO A 23 -4.03 0.25 -2.68
CA PRO A 23 -4.73 -1.03 -2.65
C PRO A 23 -5.56 -1.21 -1.38
N PHE A 24 -4.99 -0.88 -0.23
CA PHE A 24 -5.69 -1.01 1.05
C PHE A 24 -6.92 -0.10 1.11
N VAL A 25 -6.77 1.18 0.75
CA VAL A 25 -7.87 2.14 0.80
C VAL A 25 -8.98 1.77 -0.19
N LEU A 26 -8.64 1.42 -1.43
CA LEU A 26 -9.63 1.08 -2.46
C LEU A 26 -10.39 -0.21 -2.13
N ILE A 27 -9.69 -1.28 -1.73
CA ILE A 27 -10.33 -2.56 -1.41
C ILE A 27 -11.17 -2.42 -0.14
N THR A 28 -10.67 -1.71 0.89
CA THR A 28 -11.43 -1.43 2.11
C THR A 28 -12.71 -0.66 1.79
N LEU A 29 -12.64 0.36 0.92
CA LEU A 29 -13.82 1.11 0.47
C LEU A 29 -14.83 0.21 -0.25
N VAL A 30 -14.38 -0.66 -1.16
CA VAL A 30 -15.26 -1.62 -1.86
C VAL A 30 -15.92 -2.58 -0.88
N LEU A 31 -15.19 -3.15 0.08
CA LEU A 31 -15.75 -4.04 1.10
C LEU A 31 -16.81 -3.32 1.95
N TRP A 32 -16.56 -2.06 2.32
CA TRP A 32 -17.53 -1.25 3.04
C TRP A 32 -18.79 -0.98 2.22
N LEU A 33 -18.66 -0.67 0.93
CA LEU A 33 -19.80 -0.48 0.03
C LEU A 33 -20.62 -1.76 -0.09
N LEU A 34 -19.97 -2.91 -0.35
CA LEU A 34 -20.65 -4.21 -0.43
C LEU A 34 -21.42 -4.53 0.86
N TYR A 35 -20.81 -4.26 2.02
CA TYR A 35 -21.49 -4.44 3.30
C TYR A 35 -22.66 -3.46 3.49
N ALA A 36 -22.48 -2.18 3.15
CA ALA A 36 -23.51 -1.16 3.26
C ALA A 36 -24.75 -1.45 2.38
N TYR A 37 -24.53 -1.99 1.17
CA TYR A 37 -25.60 -2.42 0.27
C TYR A 37 -26.15 -3.83 0.59
N ARG A 38 -25.65 -4.48 1.66
CA ARG A 38 -26.04 -5.83 2.09
C ARG A 38 -25.77 -6.94 1.07
N GLU A 39 -24.81 -6.71 0.17
CA GLU A 39 -24.35 -7.70 -0.81
C GLU A 39 -23.52 -8.81 -0.15
N ILE A 40 -22.95 -8.55 1.02
CA ILE A 40 -22.19 -9.51 1.82
C ILE A 40 -22.66 -9.54 3.28
N SER A 41 -22.56 -10.71 3.92
CA SER A 41 -22.90 -10.86 5.33
C SER A 41 -21.86 -10.23 6.25
N PRO A 42 -22.21 -9.89 7.52
CA PRO A 42 -21.22 -9.41 8.50
C PRO A 42 -20.03 -10.37 8.68
N TYR A 43 -20.29 -11.68 8.67
CA TYR A 43 -19.23 -12.69 8.75
C TYR A 43 -18.31 -12.66 7.54
N ALA A 44 -18.87 -12.56 6.32
CA ALA A 44 -18.08 -12.46 5.10
C ALA A 44 -17.25 -11.16 5.09
N PHE A 45 -17.82 -10.04 5.53
CA PHE A 45 -17.09 -8.78 5.65
C PHE A 45 -15.88 -8.90 6.59
N VAL A 46 -16.07 -9.44 7.80
CA VAL A 46 -14.97 -9.61 8.78
C VAL A 46 -13.88 -10.52 8.21
N TRP A 47 -14.26 -11.65 7.59
CA TRP A 47 -13.29 -12.57 6.99
C TRP A 47 -12.50 -11.95 5.85
N LEU A 48 -13.19 -11.33 4.88
CA LEU A 48 -12.56 -10.70 3.72
C LEU A 48 -11.69 -9.51 4.14
N ALA A 49 -12.18 -8.64 5.04
CA ALA A 49 -11.42 -7.50 5.53
C ALA A 49 -10.16 -7.95 6.31
N SER A 50 -10.28 -8.99 7.14
CA SER A 50 -9.12 -9.55 7.87
C SER A 50 -8.08 -10.15 6.93
N PHE A 51 -8.53 -10.92 5.94
CA PHE A 51 -7.65 -11.54 4.95
C PHE A 51 -6.97 -10.50 4.04
N HIS A 52 -7.72 -9.50 3.59
CA HIS A 52 -7.17 -8.39 2.82
C HIS A 52 -6.17 -7.57 3.66
N GLY A 53 -6.52 -7.22 4.90
CA GLY A 53 -5.64 -6.45 5.78
C GLY A 53 -4.32 -7.16 6.09
N SER A 54 -4.34 -8.49 6.27
CA SER A 54 -3.11 -9.26 6.45
C SER A 54 -2.26 -9.33 5.17
N ALA A 55 -2.88 -9.38 3.99
CA ALA A 55 -2.16 -9.33 2.73
C ALA A 55 -1.40 -8.00 2.51
N CYS A 56 -1.86 -6.90 3.10
CA CYS A 56 -1.22 -5.57 3.00
C CYS A 56 -0.11 -5.30 4.04
N ILE A 57 0.29 -6.29 4.87
CA ILE A 57 1.33 -6.09 5.90
C ILE A 57 2.66 -5.57 5.32
N GLY A 58 3.05 -6.03 4.13
CA GLY A 58 4.26 -5.56 3.43
C GLY A 58 4.19 -4.08 3.10
N ASP A 59 3.06 -3.60 2.58
CA ASP A 59 2.85 -2.19 2.24
C ASP A 59 2.88 -1.31 3.49
N PHE A 60 2.32 -1.78 4.60
CA PHE A 60 2.38 -1.07 5.89
C PHE A 60 3.82 -0.99 6.43
N TYR A 61 4.59 -2.06 6.28
CA TYR A 61 6.01 -2.04 6.62
C TYR A 61 6.79 -1.03 5.77
N PHE A 62 6.55 -0.97 4.46
CA PHE A 62 7.18 0.03 3.60
C PHE A 62 6.70 1.46 3.93
N CYS A 63 5.43 1.67 4.27
CA CYS A 63 4.94 2.95 4.76
C CYS A 63 5.70 3.39 6.02
N TYR A 64 5.94 2.47 6.95
CA TYR A 64 6.75 2.73 8.14
C TYR A 64 8.18 3.16 7.78
N LEU A 65 8.85 2.47 6.86
CA LEU A 65 10.19 2.85 6.41
C LEU A 65 10.21 4.23 5.73
N VAL A 66 9.26 4.50 4.84
CA VAL A 66 9.16 5.76 4.08
C VAL A 66 8.83 6.95 4.99
N THR A 67 8.05 6.73 6.06
CA THR A 67 7.77 7.79 7.05
C THR A 67 8.98 8.12 7.92
N LYS A 68 9.94 7.19 8.08
CA LYS A 68 11.20 7.39 8.80
C LYS A 68 12.33 7.96 7.94
N ALA A 69 12.20 7.93 6.61
CA ALA A 69 13.18 8.51 5.71
C ALA A 69 13.30 10.05 5.86
N PRO A 70 14.42 10.68 5.48
CA PRO A 70 14.57 12.14 5.50
C PRO A 70 13.48 12.89 4.71
N ALA A 71 13.13 14.12 5.07
CA ALA A 71 12.02 14.88 4.44
C ALA A 71 12.17 15.07 2.92
N HIS A 72 13.41 15.20 2.45
CA HIS A 72 13.73 15.47 1.03
C HIS A 72 14.23 14.23 0.28
N SER A 73 13.93 13.02 0.78
CA SER A 73 14.32 11.80 0.08
C SER A 73 13.36 11.42 -1.04
N TYR A 74 13.90 10.83 -2.09
CA TYR A 74 13.14 10.11 -3.12
C TYR A 74 13.16 8.61 -2.85
N VAL A 75 12.10 7.93 -3.28
CA VAL A 75 11.92 6.49 -3.15
C VAL A 75 11.82 5.88 -4.54
N GLU A 76 12.58 4.80 -4.75
CA GLU A 76 12.49 3.94 -5.93
C GLU A 76 12.04 2.55 -5.49
N ASP A 77 11.13 1.96 -6.25
CA ASP A 77 10.71 0.58 -6.08
C ASP A 77 11.43 -0.34 -7.08
N THR A 78 12.13 -1.33 -6.57
CA THR A 78 13.01 -2.23 -7.31
C THR A 78 12.57 -3.67 -7.12
N GLU A 79 13.11 -4.60 -7.91
CA GLU A 79 12.87 -6.04 -7.75
C GLU A 79 13.29 -6.60 -6.37
N GLN A 80 14.11 -5.86 -5.64
CA GLN A 80 14.68 -6.28 -4.36
C GLN A 80 14.02 -5.57 -3.16
N GLY A 81 13.11 -4.62 -3.41
CA GLY A 81 12.49 -3.75 -2.39
C GLY A 81 12.67 -2.28 -2.73
N ILE A 82 12.74 -1.41 -1.71
CA ILE A 82 12.78 0.04 -1.89
C ILE A 82 14.17 0.63 -1.60
N ASN A 83 14.57 1.61 -2.42
CA ASN A 83 15.78 2.40 -2.21
C ASN A 83 15.43 3.86 -1.86
N PHE A 84 16.26 4.48 -1.02
CA PHE A 84 16.12 5.90 -0.64
C PHE A 84 17.29 6.72 -1.19
N TYR A 85 16.97 7.86 -1.80
CA TYR A 85 17.94 8.77 -2.39
C TYR A 85 17.80 10.16 -1.78
N SER A 86 18.92 10.83 -1.48
CA SER A 86 18.92 12.20 -0.92
C SER A 86 18.99 13.31 -1.98
N ASN A 87 19.49 12.99 -3.18
CA ASN A 87 19.52 13.85 -4.36
C ASN A 87 19.26 12.97 -5.59
N HIS A 88 18.47 13.45 -6.55
CA HIS A 88 18.12 12.73 -7.77
C HIS A 88 18.15 13.64 -9.00
#